data_AF-A0A484HDD2-F1
#
_entry.id   AF-A0A484HDD2-F1
#
_cell.length_a   1.000
_cell.length_b   1.000
_cell.length_c   1.000
_cell.angle_alpha   90.00
_cell.angle_beta   90.00
_cell.angle_gamma   90.00
#
_symmetry.space_group_name_H-M   'P 1'
#
loop_
_entity.id
_entity.type
_entity.pdbx_description
1 polymer ?
#
loop_
_entity_poly.entity_id
_entity_poly.type
_entity_poly.pdbx_seq_one_letter_code
_entity_poly.pdbx_strand_id
1 'polypeptide(L)'
;MFNWESMKGLKEGSGDRQAVKSLQNALHELGFDGELNWKKYGADGYYGPAGVAAVKAFAEKNGIEADGSEVSPEIADALFKRFDVLDDLRHLQNAVESGKIEALYRRGSAAAAAVVALQTLLNELGLGQELNWYESGADGFYGDRTAAAVRAFSEKEGMEGDGETLSREMAERIIERLAVYYGKDWDNDGGTVIETTVKTPAGELAVREAVEKKRTRLYVANEEKELRFTRFKKGVYFFGEKKPADFIAQNRDRLSQLPGLTDSAINVMIAVAENEGNMDSINTWDNSFMTFGMFQWTIGAGEGPGELPALLKKIKDHHPDLFEKYYGAHGLDIVDTGEVSGYFTLNGKKLVTQADKDILRGNEWSFYFSVSGRDPDIRAAQVSHAVSRLGTFYQKKSQAVKGSLISDLVTSEYGVGLILDNHVNRPGYVKKCLEAAMDETGLSGPENWTTDQERTLVESYLKIRETYGKYPMTDAKKRAGVTKKYLDEGVISDERGSFEYVG
;
A
#
# COMPACT_ATOMS: atom_id res chain seq x y z
N MET A 1 16.25 -8.89 5.36
CA MET A 1 16.89 -7.56 5.47
C MET A 1 18.32 -7.74 5.96
N PHE A 2 19.28 -7.15 5.25
CA PHE A 2 20.70 -7.22 5.64
C PHE A 2 20.94 -6.44 6.94
N ASN A 3 21.79 -6.98 7.82
CA ASN A 3 22.28 -6.24 8.98
C ASN A 3 23.44 -5.34 8.54
N TRP A 4 23.11 -4.15 8.03
CA TRP A 4 24.09 -3.19 7.50
C TRP A 4 25.15 -2.78 8.52
N GLU A 5 24.77 -2.66 9.79
CA GLU A 5 25.71 -2.34 10.87
C GLU A 5 26.75 -3.44 11.05
N SER A 6 26.38 -4.72 10.89
CA SER A 6 27.35 -5.82 10.97
C SER A 6 28.36 -5.86 9.83
N MET A 7 28.11 -5.13 8.73
CA MET A 7 29.05 -5.05 7.60
C MET A 7 30.14 -4.00 7.82
N LYS A 8 29.89 -3.01 8.69
CA LYS A 8 30.83 -1.92 8.95
C LYS A 8 32.10 -2.47 9.60
N GLY A 9 33.24 -2.18 9.00
CA GLY A 9 34.55 -2.61 9.50
C GLY A 9 34.88 -4.08 9.23
N LEU A 10 34.13 -4.79 8.38
CA LEU A 10 34.57 -6.09 7.85
C LEU A 10 35.87 -5.90 7.09
N LYS A 11 36.84 -6.80 7.27
CA LYS A 11 38.15 -6.79 6.62
C LYS A 11 38.43 -8.13 5.97
N GLU A 12 39.40 -8.16 5.07
CA GLU A 12 39.92 -9.41 4.53
C GLU A 12 40.29 -10.37 5.69
N GLY A 13 39.77 -11.60 5.64
CA GLY A 13 39.94 -12.58 6.70
C GLY A 13 39.02 -12.42 7.93
N SER A 14 38.05 -11.51 7.91
CA SER A 14 37.02 -11.39 8.96
C SER A 14 36.37 -12.75 9.28
N GLY A 15 36.28 -13.07 10.58
CA GLY A 15 35.74 -14.33 11.08
C GLY A 15 34.21 -14.40 11.18
N ASP A 16 33.50 -13.26 11.07
CA ASP A 16 32.04 -13.22 11.07
C ASP A 16 31.50 -13.67 9.69
N ARG A 17 31.37 -14.98 9.53
CA ARG A 17 30.91 -15.58 8.28
C ARG A 17 29.51 -15.12 7.88
N GLN A 18 28.64 -14.77 8.83
CA GLN A 18 27.27 -14.37 8.51
C GLN A 18 27.21 -12.93 8.00
N ALA A 19 27.99 -12.03 8.61
CA ALA A 19 28.15 -10.67 8.11
C ALA A 19 28.80 -10.67 6.72
N VAL A 20 29.82 -11.52 6.50
CA VAL A 20 30.47 -11.65 5.19
C VAL A 20 29.50 -12.21 4.13
N LYS A 21 28.70 -13.23 4.44
CA LYS A 21 27.65 -13.71 3.52
C LYS A 21 26.66 -12.63 3.17
N SER A 22 26.28 -11.81 4.15
CA SER A 22 25.36 -10.69 3.94
C SER A 22 25.97 -9.66 2.97
N LEU A 23 27.25 -9.34 3.13
CA LEU A 23 27.98 -8.46 2.20
C LEU A 23 28.05 -9.05 0.79
N GLN A 24 28.39 -10.33 0.66
CA GLN A 24 28.47 -11.03 -0.64
C GLN A 24 27.12 -11.05 -1.35
N ASN A 25 26.03 -11.36 -0.64
CA ASN A 25 24.67 -11.30 -1.17
C ASN A 25 24.29 -9.88 -1.63
N ALA A 26 24.61 -8.85 -0.84
CA ALA A 26 24.34 -7.46 -1.23
C ALA A 26 25.09 -7.07 -2.51
N LEU A 27 26.38 -7.43 -2.62
CA LEU A 27 27.18 -7.18 -3.82
C LEU A 27 26.69 -7.97 -5.05
N HIS A 28 26.22 -9.20 -4.86
CA HIS A 28 25.57 -9.99 -5.91
C HIS A 28 24.33 -9.28 -6.44
N GLU A 29 23.43 -8.83 -5.56
CA GLU A 29 22.24 -8.07 -5.96
C GLU A 29 22.59 -6.78 -6.70
N LEU A 30 23.66 -6.12 -6.29
CA LEU A 30 24.16 -4.90 -6.93
C LEU A 30 24.91 -5.18 -8.25
N GLY A 31 25.03 -6.44 -8.68
CA GLY A 31 25.53 -6.84 -9.99
C GLY A 31 27.04 -7.10 -10.08
N PHE A 32 27.71 -7.39 -8.96
CA PHE A 32 29.17 -7.62 -8.89
C PHE A 32 29.55 -9.12 -8.96
N ASP A 33 28.78 -9.91 -9.69
CA ASP A 33 28.94 -11.37 -9.79
C ASP A 33 30.27 -11.79 -10.41
N GLY A 34 30.76 -10.99 -11.35
CA GLY A 34 32.03 -11.23 -12.02
C GLY A 34 33.19 -11.17 -11.02
N GLU A 35 33.20 -10.13 -10.19
CA GLU A 35 34.22 -9.90 -9.17
C GLU A 35 34.11 -10.90 -8.02
N LEU A 36 32.89 -11.22 -7.60
CA LEU A 36 32.62 -12.25 -6.58
C LEU A 36 32.93 -13.67 -7.07
N ASN A 37 33.06 -13.89 -8.38
CA ASN A 37 33.06 -15.22 -8.98
C ASN A 37 31.87 -16.05 -8.48
N TRP A 38 30.68 -15.42 -8.54
CA TRP A 38 29.48 -15.88 -7.87
C TRP A 38 29.09 -17.30 -8.27
N LYS A 39 29.18 -17.63 -9.57
CA LYS A 39 28.88 -18.97 -10.09
C LYS A 39 29.70 -20.09 -9.44
N LYS A 40 30.90 -19.79 -8.94
CA LYS A 40 31.79 -20.77 -8.30
C LYS A 40 31.60 -20.83 -6.80
N TYR A 41 31.50 -19.67 -6.14
CA TYR A 41 31.57 -19.60 -4.66
C TYR A 41 30.22 -19.31 -4.00
N GLY A 42 29.32 -18.60 -4.68
CA GLY A 42 28.15 -17.99 -4.05
C GLY A 42 28.53 -17.14 -2.83
N ALA A 43 27.63 -17.04 -1.86
CA ALA A 43 27.93 -16.47 -0.55
C ALA A 43 28.54 -17.53 0.39
N ASP A 44 29.85 -17.74 0.29
CA ASP A 44 30.60 -18.72 1.09
C ASP A 44 30.97 -18.24 2.51
N GLY A 45 30.80 -16.93 2.77
CA GLY A 45 31.14 -16.29 4.04
C GLY A 45 32.65 -16.12 4.26
N TYR A 46 33.46 -16.19 3.21
CA TYR A 46 34.89 -15.94 3.26
C TYR A 46 35.24 -14.62 2.56
N TYR A 47 35.70 -13.64 3.33
CA TYR A 47 36.14 -12.35 2.79
C TYR A 47 37.60 -12.47 2.33
N GLY A 48 37.79 -13.13 1.19
CA GLY A 48 39.10 -13.29 0.54
C GLY A 48 39.21 -12.49 -0.76
N PRO A 49 40.12 -12.87 -1.67
CA PRO A 49 40.43 -12.09 -2.88
C PRO A 49 39.24 -11.71 -3.76
N ALA A 50 38.24 -12.59 -3.89
CA ALA A 50 37.02 -12.29 -4.65
C ALA A 50 36.14 -11.24 -3.95
N GLY A 51 36.00 -11.33 -2.63
CA GLY A 51 35.31 -10.32 -1.84
C GLY A 51 36.01 -8.97 -1.90
N VAL A 52 37.35 -8.97 -1.78
CA VAL A 52 38.17 -7.75 -1.89
C VAL A 52 37.99 -7.10 -3.27
N ALA A 53 38.04 -7.89 -4.34
CA ALA A 53 37.82 -7.40 -5.69
C ALA A 53 36.42 -6.79 -5.87
N ALA A 54 35.38 -7.43 -5.33
CA ALA A 54 34.00 -6.95 -5.44
C ALA A 54 33.78 -5.65 -4.65
N VAL A 55 34.30 -5.56 -3.42
CA VAL A 55 34.20 -4.33 -2.61
C VAL A 55 34.97 -3.19 -3.25
N LYS A 56 36.17 -3.46 -3.79
CA LYS A 56 36.93 -2.47 -4.55
C LYS A 56 36.16 -1.96 -5.77
N ALA A 57 35.64 -2.86 -6.60
CA ALA A 57 34.88 -2.48 -7.80
C ALA A 57 33.61 -1.68 -7.45
N PHE A 58 32.92 -2.06 -6.36
CA PHE A 58 31.79 -1.32 -5.84
C PHE A 58 32.19 0.10 -5.39
N ALA A 59 33.27 0.22 -4.62
CA ALA A 59 33.79 1.50 -4.17
C ALA A 59 34.17 2.41 -5.36
N GLU A 60 34.91 1.90 -6.34
CA GLU A 60 35.30 2.63 -7.55
C GLU A 60 34.08 3.16 -8.32
N LYS A 61 33.05 2.32 -8.54
CA LYS A 61 31.80 2.74 -9.20
C LYS A 61 31.03 3.79 -8.42
N ASN A 62 31.21 3.86 -7.11
CA ASN A 62 30.58 4.84 -6.23
C ASN A 62 31.49 6.03 -5.92
N GLY A 63 32.63 6.16 -6.60
CA GLY A 63 33.55 7.29 -6.43
C GLY A 63 34.29 7.29 -5.09
N ILE A 64 34.41 6.13 -4.44
CA ILE A 64 35.11 5.93 -3.18
C ILE A 64 36.46 5.30 -3.48
N GLU A 65 37.55 5.96 -3.07
CA GLU A 65 38.90 5.41 -3.19
C GLU A 65 39.11 4.35 -2.10
N ALA A 66 39.22 3.08 -2.50
CA ALA A 66 39.46 1.97 -1.60
C ALA A 66 40.21 0.83 -2.32
N ASP A 67 40.99 0.05 -1.57
CA ASP A 67 41.63 -1.17 -2.08
C ASP A 67 40.75 -2.42 -1.93
N GLY A 68 39.60 -2.28 -1.26
CA GLY A 68 38.63 -3.34 -1.01
C GLY A 68 39.00 -4.28 0.15
N SER A 69 40.11 -4.05 0.85
CA SER A 69 40.53 -4.89 1.98
C SER A 69 39.67 -4.67 3.24
N GLU A 70 38.92 -3.56 3.30
CA GLU A 70 38.01 -3.21 4.39
C GLU A 70 36.73 -2.57 3.85
N VAL A 71 35.59 -2.89 4.48
CA VAL A 71 34.32 -2.17 4.29
C VAL A 71 34.30 -1.00 5.27
N SER A 72 34.77 0.16 4.81
CA SER A 72 34.71 1.39 5.60
C SER A 72 33.26 1.83 5.85
N PRO A 73 33.00 2.71 6.83
CA PRO A 73 31.67 3.29 7.02
C PRO A 73 31.09 3.91 5.74
N GLU A 74 31.91 4.60 4.95
CA GLU A 74 31.51 5.23 3.69
C GLU A 74 31.08 4.19 2.64
N ILE A 75 31.80 3.07 2.54
CA ILE A 75 31.43 1.96 1.66
C ILE A 75 30.12 1.32 2.13
N ALA A 76 29.97 1.08 3.44
CA ALA A 76 28.75 0.49 3.99
C ALA A 76 27.52 1.37 3.76
N ASP A 77 27.64 2.69 3.96
CA ASP A 77 26.57 3.65 3.72
C ASP A 77 26.23 3.73 2.22
N ALA A 78 27.23 3.67 1.33
CA ALA A 78 27.00 3.59 -0.10
C ALA A 78 26.30 2.27 -0.51
N LEU A 79 26.71 1.12 0.04
CA LEU A 79 26.07 -0.17 -0.20
C LEU A 79 24.60 -0.12 0.20
N PHE A 80 24.31 0.39 1.40
CA PHE A 80 22.94 0.58 1.88
C PHE A 80 22.14 1.45 0.90
N LYS A 81 22.68 2.62 0.54
CA LYS A 81 22.00 3.56 -0.35
C LYS A 81 21.69 2.96 -1.71
N ARG A 82 22.66 2.28 -2.34
CA ARG A 82 22.46 1.65 -3.66
C ARG A 82 21.49 0.50 -3.58
N PHE A 83 21.56 -0.30 -2.52
CA PHE A 83 20.64 -1.40 -2.33
C PHE A 83 19.19 -0.91 -2.16
N ASP A 84 18.95 0.17 -1.40
CA ASP A 84 17.62 0.73 -1.16
C ASP A 84 16.92 1.23 -2.44
N VAL A 85 17.70 1.72 -3.40
CA VAL A 85 17.21 2.27 -4.68
C VAL A 85 17.11 1.21 -5.79
N LEU A 86 17.77 0.06 -5.63
CA LEU A 86 17.89 -0.99 -6.66
C LEU A 86 16.53 -1.47 -7.16
N ASP A 87 15.59 -1.74 -6.25
CA ASP A 87 14.26 -2.23 -6.61
C ASP A 87 13.45 -1.19 -7.40
N ASP A 88 13.61 0.11 -7.11
CA ASP A 88 12.96 1.18 -7.87
C ASP A 88 13.51 1.26 -9.30
N LEU A 89 14.84 1.14 -9.44
CA LEU A 89 15.52 1.16 -10.73
C LEU A 89 15.09 -0.05 -11.58
N ARG A 90 15.05 -1.25 -10.97
CA ARG A 90 14.51 -2.47 -11.60
C ARG A 90 13.03 -2.33 -11.94
N HIS A 91 12.24 -1.61 -11.15
CA HIS A 91 10.83 -1.34 -11.45
C HIS A 91 10.67 -0.50 -12.73
N LEU A 92 11.50 0.53 -12.88
CA LEU A 92 11.51 1.36 -14.09
C LEU A 92 11.98 0.56 -15.31
N GLN A 93 13.07 -0.22 -15.18
CA GLN A 93 13.58 -1.11 -16.23
C GLN A 93 12.49 -2.08 -16.73
N ASN A 94 11.78 -2.74 -15.81
CA ASN A 94 10.67 -3.63 -16.16
C ASN A 94 9.56 -2.93 -16.95
N ALA A 95 9.27 -1.67 -16.61
CA ALA A 95 8.25 -0.90 -17.30
C ALA A 95 8.69 -0.50 -18.73
N VAL A 96 9.98 -0.21 -18.92
CA VAL A 96 10.58 -0.01 -20.25
C VAL A 96 10.47 -1.29 -21.09
N GLU A 97 10.91 -2.42 -20.54
CA GLU A 97 10.93 -3.72 -21.23
C GLU A 97 9.53 -4.21 -21.59
N SER A 98 8.54 -3.95 -20.72
CA SER A 98 7.15 -4.33 -20.96
C SER A 98 6.34 -3.31 -21.77
N GLY A 99 6.94 -2.17 -22.16
CA GLY A 99 6.26 -1.11 -22.91
C GLY A 99 5.13 -0.41 -22.14
N LYS A 100 5.20 -0.38 -20.79
CA LYS A 100 4.14 0.12 -19.91
C LYS A 100 4.43 1.49 -19.31
N ILE A 101 5.47 2.20 -19.78
CA ILE A 101 5.91 3.47 -19.20
C ILE A 101 4.77 4.49 -19.11
N GLU A 102 4.17 4.90 -20.24
CA GLU A 102 3.09 5.90 -20.26
C GLU A 102 1.81 5.42 -19.54
N ALA A 103 1.62 4.10 -19.48
CA ALA A 103 0.51 3.48 -18.77
C ALA A 103 0.68 3.54 -17.23
N LEU A 104 1.91 3.63 -16.73
CA LEU A 104 2.22 3.61 -15.29
C LEU A 104 2.62 4.99 -14.75
N TYR A 105 3.33 5.80 -15.53
CA TYR A 105 3.96 7.05 -15.11
C TYR A 105 3.32 8.24 -15.82
N ARG A 106 2.10 8.55 -15.41
CA ARG A 106 1.35 9.72 -15.86
C ARG A 106 0.60 10.35 -14.71
N ARG A 107 0.23 11.62 -14.88
CA ARG A 107 -0.63 12.32 -13.93
C ARG A 107 -1.93 11.55 -13.67
N GLY A 108 -2.28 11.43 -12.39
CA GLY A 108 -3.47 10.68 -11.94
C GLY A 108 -3.35 9.16 -12.06
N SER A 109 -2.16 8.61 -12.32
CA SER A 109 -1.95 7.16 -12.32
C SER A 109 -2.36 6.52 -10.99
N ALA A 110 -3.09 5.41 -11.07
CA ALA A 110 -3.43 4.57 -9.92
C ALA A 110 -2.27 3.66 -9.48
N ALA A 111 -1.15 3.62 -10.21
CA ALA A 111 -0.01 2.76 -9.94
C ALA A 111 0.94 3.36 -8.89
N ALA A 112 0.46 3.52 -7.65
CA ALA A 112 1.19 4.21 -6.58
C ALA A 112 2.63 3.71 -6.38
N ALA A 113 2.85 2.39 -6.39
CA ALA A 113 4.18 1.80 -6.24
C ALA A 113 5.14 2.19 -7.39
N ALA A 114 4.63 2.28 -8.63
CA ALA A 114 5.45 2.74 -9.75
C ALA A 114 5.80 4.23 -9.56
N VAL A 115 4.82 5.06 -9.21
CA VAL A 115 5.06 6.48 -8.96
C VAL A 115 6.07 6.73 -7.84
N VAL A 116 6.00 5.97 -6.74
CA VAL A 116 7.00 6.02 -5.65
C VAL A 116 8.40 5.69 -6.17
N ALA A 117 8.54 4.67 -7.01
CA ALA A 117 9.82 4.31 -7.60
C ALA A 117 10.38 5.47 -8.43
N LEU A 118 9.56 6.06 -9.32
CA LEU A 118 9.97 7.23 -10.11
C LEU A 118 10.38 8.42 -9.23
N GLN A 119 9.58 8.78 -8.23
CA GLN A 119 9.89 9.88 -7.32
C GLN A 119 11.23 9.66 -6.59
N THR A 120 11.51 8.42 -6.17
CA THR A 120 12.78 8.08 -5.53
C THR A 120 13.95 8.26 -6.49
N LEU A 121 13.84 7.75 -7.72
CA LEU A 121 14.89 7.87 -8.73
C LEU A 121 15.15 9.33 -9.13
N LEU A 122 14.09 10.15 -9.25
CA LEU A 122 14.23 11.59 -9.54
C LEU A 122 14.91 12.33 -8.37
N ASN A 123 14.57 12.00 -7.12
CA ASN A 123 15.27 12.56 -5.96
C ASN A 123 16.76 12.18 -5.96
N GLU A 124 17.10 10.93 -6.29
CA GLU A 124 18.50 10.50 -6.45
C GLU A 124 19.24 11.25 -7.57
N LEU A 125 18.53 11.75 -8.56
CA LEU A 125 19.06 12.60 -9.64
C LEU A 125 19.11 14.10 -9.28
N GLY A 126 18.77 14.44 -8.02
CA GLY A 126 18.85 15.79 -7.46
C GLY A 126 17.58 16.62 -7.59
N LEU A 127 16.44 16.00 -7.90
CA LEU A 127 15.15 16.70 -8.09
C LEU A 127 14.28 16.69 -6.84
N GLY A 128 14.92 16.59 -5.67
CA GLY A 128 14.23 16.55 -4.37
C GLY A 128 13.49 17.85 -4.05
N GLN A 129 13.94 18.98 -4.60
CA GLN A 129 13.29 20.28 -4.38
C GLN A 129 11.92 20.33 -5.07
N GLU A 130 11.84 19.93 -6.33
CA GLU A 130 10.62 19.88 -7.15
C GLU A 130 9.62 18.88 -6.56
N LEU A 131 10.12 17.76 -6.04
CA LEU A 131 9.33 16.76 -5.33
C LEU A 131 8.86 17.20 -3.95
N ASN A 132 9.44 18.27 -3.40
CA ASN A 132 9.31 18.64 -1.99
C ASN A 132 9.61 17.46 -1.06
N TRP A 133 10.72 16.78 -1.36
CA TRP A 133 11.10 15.50 -0.77
C TRP A 133 11.23 15.55 0.75
N TYR A 134 11.76 16.65 1.30
CA TYR A 134 11.96 16.77 2.75
C TYR A 134 10.64 16.74 3.54
N GLU A 135 9.57 17.30 2.99
CA GLU A 135 8.28 17.32 3.69
C GLU A 135 7.43 16.09 3.42
N SER A 136 7.53 15.48 2.23
CA SER A 136 6.57 14.47 1.78
C SER A 136 7.19 13.17 1.28
N GLY A 137 8.50 13.13 1.01
CA GLY A 137 9.18 11.99 0.41
C GLY A 137 8.51 11.56 -0.91
N ALA A 138 8.54 10.26 -1.17
CA ALA A 138 7.75 9.65 -2.23
C ALA A 138 6.34 9.31 -1.71
N ASP A 139 5.32 10.03 -2.19
CA ASP A 139 3.93 9.88 -1.77
C ASP A 139 3.11 8.94 -2.68
N GLY A 140 3.69 8.52 -3.81
CA GLY A 140 3.02 7.65 -4.79
C GLY A 140 1.93 8.35 -5.60
N PHE A 141 1.79 9.67 -5.47
CA PHE A 141 0.84 10.46 -6.22
C PHE A 141 1.55 11.21 -7.36
N TYR A 142 1.18 10.89 -8.59
CA TYR A 142 1.66 11.65 -9.75
C TYR A 142 0.81 12.91 -9.88
N GLY A 143 1.16 13.93 -9.09
CA GLY A 143 0.54 15.26 -9.09
C GLY A 143 1.47 16.35 -9.59
N ASP A 144 1.22 17.59 -9.16
CA ASP A 144 1.99 18.77 -9.59
C ASP A 144 3.49 18.64 -9.31
N ARG A 145 3.86 18.07 -8.15
CA ARG A 145 5.27 17.92 -7.73
C ARG A 145 6.02 16.92 -8.61
N THR A 146 5.43 15.76 -8.85
CA THR A 146 5.99 14.74 -9.75
C THR A 146 6.07 15.27 -11.18
N ALA A 147 5.04 15.98 -11.65
CA ALA A 147 5.05 16.59 -12.97
C ALA A 147 6.15 17.66 -13.10
N ALA A 148 6.33 18.50 -12.07
CA ALA A 148 7.40 19.48 -12.03
C ALA A 148 8.79 18.81 -12.05
N ALA A 149 8.99 17.74 -11.28
CA ALA A 149 10.24 17.00 -11.25
C ALA A 149 10.55 16.32 -12.60
N VAL A 150 9.56 15.72 -13.26
CA VAL A 150 9.75 15.11 -14.60
C VAL A 150 10.06 16.18 -15.65
N ARG A 151 9.41 17.35 -15.60
CA ARG A 151 9.74 18.48 -16.48
C ARG A 151 11.15 19.01 -16.23
N ALA A 152 11.52 19.21 -14.96
CA ALA A 152 12.86 19.65 -14.60
C ALA A 152 13.93 18.63 -15.02
N PHE A 153 13.62 17.34 -14.94
CA PHE A 153 14.48 16.28 -15.48
C PHE A 153 14.65 16.40 -17.00
N SER A 154 13.55 16.54 -17.76
CA SER A 154 13.62 16.67 -19.21
C SER A 154 14.42 17.91 -19.62
N GLU A 155 14.20 19.05 -18.96
CA GLU A 155 14.98 20.28 -19.18
C GLU A 155 16.47 20.08 -18.90
N LYS A 156 16.81 19.44 -17.76
CA LYS A 156 18.19 19.15 -17.35
C LYS A 156 18.93 18.24 -18.34
N GLU A 157 18.22 17.29 -18.95
CA GLU A 157 18.79 16.36 -19.94
C GLU A 157 18.62 16.84 -21.39
N GLY A 158 18.03 18.02 -21.63
CA GLY A 158 17.82 18.59 -22.97
C GLY A 158 16.80 17.84 -23.82
N MET A 159 15.80 17.23 -23.17
CA MET A 159 14.76 16.40 -23.77
C MET A 159 13.41 17.15 -23.81
N GLU A 160 12.52 16.75 -24.72
CA GLU A 160 11.15 17.26 -24.74
C GLU A 160 10.30 16.54 -23.69
N GLY A 161 9.58 17.31 -22.86
CA GLY A 161 8.68 16.77 -21.84
C GLY A 161 7.89 17.87 -21.14
N ASP A 162 6.57 17.72 -21.08
CA ASP A 162 5.68 18.66 -20.37
C ASP A 162 5.51 18.31 -18.88
N GLY A 163 6.01 17.14 -18.46
CA GLY A 163 5.90 16.61 -17.11
C GLY A 163 4.62 15.80 -16.84
N GLU A 164 3.62 15.85 -17.72
CA GLU A 164 2.34 15.16 -17.51
C GLU A 164 2.46 13.63 -17.66
N THR A 165 3.46 13.19 -18.44
CA THR A 165 3.84 11.79 -18.62
C THR A 165 5.36 11.64 -18.61
N LEU A 166 5.85 10.50 -18.11
CA LEU A 166 7.23 10.08 -18.36
C LEU A 166 7.26 9.37 -19.70
N SER A 167 8.13 9.79 -20.62
CA SER A 167 8.34 9.11 -21.91
C SER A 167 9.30 7.94 -21.74
N ARG A 168 9.29 7.01 -22.70
CA ARG A 168 10.24 5.90 -22.73
C ARG A 168 11.70 6.41 -22.75
N GLU A 169 11.99 7.41 -23.57
CA GLU A 169 13.34 7.97 -23.70
C GLU A 169 13.82 8.57 -22.37
N MET A 170 12.96 9.31 -21.66
CA MET A 170 13.29 9.84 -20.34
C MET A 170 13.54 8.72 -19.32
N ALA A 171 12.72 7.65 -19.35
CA ALA A 171 12.90 6.51 -18.46
C ALA A 171 14.25 5.81 -18.71
N GLU A 172 14.60 5.58 -19.98
CA GLU A 172 15.90 5.02 -20.38
C GLU A 172 17.05 5.93 -19.92
N ARG A 173 16.91 7.26 -20.05
CA ARG A 173 17.89 8.22 -19.54
C ARG A 173 18.05 8.16 -18.03
N ILE A 174 16.96 8.10 -17.25
CA ILE A 174 17.03 7.91 -15.78
C ILE A 174 17.84 6.67 -15.44
N ILE A 175 17.56 5.55 -16.14
CA ILE A 175 18.26 4.29 -15.93
C ILE A 175 19.74 4.44 -16.23
N GLU A 176 20.11 5.03 -17.37
CA GLU A 176 21.51 5.28 -17.74
C GLU A 176 22.25 6.09 -16.67
N ARG A 177 21.64 7.15 -16.13
CA ARG A 177 22.27 8.04 -15.14
C ARG A 177 22.49 7.35 -13.79
N LEU A 178 21.72 6.32 -13.45
CA LEU A 178 21.77 5.64 -12.16
C LEU A 178 22.47 4.28 -12.23
N ALA A 179 22.38 3.57 -13.35
CA ALA A 179 22.99 2.24 -13.53
C ALA A 179 24.52 2.26 -13.43
N VAL A 180 25.18 3.42 -13.66
CA VAL A 180 26.64 3.57 -13.57
C VAL A 180 27.23 3.14 -12.22
N TYR A 181 26.45 3.28 -11.14
CA TYR A 181 26.84 2.95 -9.76
C TYR A 181 26.76 1.46 -9.43
N TYR A 182 26.18 0.65 -10.32
CA TYR A 182 25.96 -0.78 -10.12
C TYR A 182 26.87 -1.62 -11.02
N GLY A 183 27.08 -2.88 -10.65
CA GLY A 183 27.78 -3.84 -11.49
C GLY A 183 26.95 -4.21 -12.73
N LYS A 184 27.59 -4.87 -13.70
CA LYS A 184 26.97 -5.13 -15.03
C LYS A 184 25.70 -6.00 -14.97
N ASP A 185 25.54 -6.75 -13.89
CA ASP A 185 24.52 -7.76 -13.67
C ASP A 185 23.38 -7.25 -12.75
N TRP A 186 23.27 -5.93 -12.55
CA TRP A 186 22.35 -5.32 -11.58
C TRP A 186 20.87 -5.56 -11.88
N ASP A 187 20.50 -5.78 -13.15
CA ASP A 187 19.13 -6.04 -13.57
C ASP A 187 18.85 -7.52 -13.84
N ASN A 188 19.76 -8.43 -13.47
CA ASN A 188 19.60 -9.86 -13.67
C ASN A 188 18.36 -10.43 -12.96
N ASP A 189 17.73 -11.38 -13.63
CA ASP A 189 16.67 -12.22 -13.08
C ASP A 189 17.27 -13.39 -12.27
N GLY A 190 16.74 -13.67 -11.07
CA GLY A 190 17.14 -14.82 -10.26
C GLY A 190 18.17 -14.56 -9.16
N GLY A 191 18.13 -13.35 -8.56
CA GLY A 191 18.93 -12.94 -7.41
C GLY A 191 18.86 -13.86 -6.18
N THR A 192 19.48 -13.41 -5.10
CA THR A 192 19.73 -14.14 -3.85
C THR A 192 18.45 -14.79 -3.30
N VAL A 193 18.55 -16.10 -3.04
CA VAL A 193 17.57 -16.77 -2.17
C VAL A 193 18.08 -16.70 -0.73
N ILE A 194 17.37 -15.95 0.11
CA ILE A 194 17.68 -15.85 1.53
C ILE A 194 16.60 -16.61 2.30
N GLU A 195 17.00 -17.71 2.94
CA GLU A 195 16.13 -18.47 3.83
C GLU A 195 16.46 -18.16 5.28
N THR A 196 15.43 -17.81 6.04
CA THR A 196 15.51 -17.48 7.47
C THR A 196 14.34 -18.09 8.20
N THR A 197 14.50 -18.27 9.51
CA THR A 197 13.42 -18.72 10.40
C THR A 197 13.12 -17.60 11.39
N VAL A 198 11.87 -17.15 11.42
CA VAL A 198 11.40 -16.19 12.42
C VAL A 198 10.77 -16.97 13.57
N LYS A 199 11.36 -16.87 14.76
CA LYS A 199 10.80 -17.45 15.97
C LYS A 199 9.78 -16.51 16.56
N THR A 200 8.57 -16.99 16.77
CA THR A 200 7.47 -16.21 17.38
C THR A 200 6.91 -16.96 18.58
N PRO A 201 6.17 -16.28 19.47
CA PRO A 201 5.52 -16.95 20.60
C PRO A 201 4.59 -18.12 20.20
N ALA A 202 4.02 -18.07 18.99
CA ALA A 202 3.08 -19.07 18.50
C ALA A 202 3.72 -20.16 17.62
N GLY A 203 5.05 -20.15 17.45
CA GLY A 203 5.77 -21.11 16.60
C GLY A 203 6.78 -20.45 15.67
N GLU A 204 7.37 -21.27 14.80
CA GLU A 204 8.36 -20.83 13.83
C GLU A 204 7.70 -20.54 12.48
N LEU A 205 8.12 -19.44 11.84
CA LEU A 205 7.78 -19.14 10.46
C LEU A 205 9.03 -19.31 9.59
N ALA A 206 8.91 -20.09 8.52
CA ALA A 206 9.90 -20.12 7.46
C ALA A 206 9.71 -18.88 6.58
N VAL A 207 10.80 -18.15 6.35
CA VAL A 207 10.82 -16.95 5.52
C VAL A 207 11.86 -17.13 4.43
N ARG A 208 11.42 -17.14 3.17
CA ARG A 208 12.27 -17.22 2.00
C ARG A 208 12.09 -15.96 1.14
N GLU A 209 13.15 -15.19 1.00
CA GLU A 209 13.24 -14.05 0.09
C GLU A 209 13.90 -14.52 -1.21
N ALA A 210 13.35 -14.16 -2.37
CA ALA A 210 13.87 -14.55 -3.67
C ALA A 210 13.53 -13.50 -4.73
N VAL A 211 14.43 -13.22 -5.67
CA VAL A 211 14.15 -12.31 -6.78
C VAL A 211 13.51 -13.07 -7.94
N GLU A 212 12.28 -12.69 -8.30
CA GLU A 212 11.51 -13.27 -9.41
C GLU A 212 10.98 -12.19 -10.34
N LYS A 213 11.36 -12.25 -11.63
CA LYS A 213 10.99 -11.26 -12.63
C LYS A 213 11.37 -9.84 -12.18
N LYS A 214 12.64 -9.70 -11.78
CA LYS A 214 13.26 -8.45 -11.28
C LYS A 214 12.49 -7.81 -10.13
N ARG A 215 11.79 -8.63 -9.32
CA ARG A 215 11.10 -8.20 -8.11
C ARG A 215 11.43 -9.14 -6.96
N THR A 216 11.83 -8.55 -5.85
CA THR A 216 12.04 -9.29 -4.61
C THR A 216 10.70 -9.79 -4.08
N ARG A 217 10.57 -11.12 -3.99
CA ARG A 217 9.42 -11.85 -3.45
C ARG A 217 9.76 -12.37 -2.08
N LEU A 218 8.77 -12.34 -1.21
CA LEU A 218 8.87 -12.88 0.13
C LEU A 218 7.85 -13.99 0.30
N TYR A 219 8.31 -15.17 0.63
CA TYR A 219 7.49 -16.32 0.98
C TYR A 219 7.55 -16.49 2.49
N VAL A 220 6.40 -16.44 3.14
CA VAL A 220 6.29 -16.67 4.59
C VAL A 220 5.38 -17.87 4.78
N ALA A 221 5.86 -18.87 5.52
CA ALA A 221 5.16 -20.11 5.72
C ALA A 221 5.17 -20.57 7.18
N ASN A 222 4.07 -21.19 7.59
CA ASN A 222 4.02 -22.11 8.73
C ASN A 222 3.77 -23.54 8.20
N GLU A 223 3.47 -24.49 9.09
CA GLU A 223 3.17 -25.87 8.71
C GLU A 223 1.90 -26.02 7.82
N GLU A 224 0.99 -25.06 7.86
CA GLU A 224 -0.32 -25.14 7.19
C GLU A 224 -0.38 -24.37 5.88
N LYS A 225 0.32 -23.24 5.78
CA LYS A 225 0.17 -22.27 4.70
C LYS A 225 1.48 -21.59 4.37
N GLU A 226 1.67 -21.32 3.09
CA GLU A 226 2.66 -20.38 2.55
C GLU A 226 1.93 -19.23 1.84
N LEU A 227 2.35 -18.00 2.10
CA LEU A 227 1.89 -16.82 1.37
C LEU A 227 3.08 -16.13 0.69
N ARG A 228 2.83 -15.62 -0.52
CA ARG A 228 3.80 -14.86 -1.31
C ARG A 228 3.45 -13.39 -1.34
N PHE A 229 4.34 -12.57 -0.79
CA PHE A 229 4.30 -11.12 -0.80
C PHE A 229 5.32 -10.56 -1.80
N THR A 230 5.14 -9.29 -2.14
CA THR A 230 6.14 -8.52 -2.92
C THR A 230 6.82 -7.55 -1.99
N ARG A 231 8.15 -7.62 -1.90
CA ARG A 231 8.95 -6.63 -1.19
C ARG A 231 8.81 -5.28 -1.87
N PHE A 232 8.67 -4.24 -1.08
CA PHE A 232 8.68 -2.88 -1.58
C PHE A 232 9.08 -1.93 -0.46
N LYS A 233 10.13 -1.14 -0.66
CA LYS A 233 10.67 -0.20 0.34
C LYS A 233 10.89 -0.89 1.70
N LYS A 234 10.34 -0.31 2.76
CA LYS A 234 10.48 -0.77 4.15
C LYS A 234 9.69 -2.04 4.48
N GLY A 235 8.77 -2.48 3.62
CA GLY A 235 7.86 -3.58 3.93
C GLY A 235 7.52 -4.42 2.72
N VAL A 236 6.28 -4.89 2.69
CA VAL A 236 5.74 -5.73 1.63
C VAL A 236 4.33 -5.29 1.23
N TYR A 237 3.87 -5.73 0.08
CA TYR A 237 2.46 -5.72 -0.27
C TYR A 237 2.00 -7.08 -0.80
N PHE A 238 0.73 -7.38 -0.57
CA PHE A 238 0.02 -8.50 -1.16
C PHE A 238 -1.38 -8.06 -1.53
N PHE A 239 -1.73 -8.19 -2.81
CA PHE A 239 -3.04 -7.78 -3.32
C PHE A 239 -4.19 -8.65 -2.82
N GLY A 240 -3.91 -9.77 -2.14
CA GLY A 240 -4.93 -10.72 -1.70
C GLY A 240 -5.50 -11.56 -2.84
N GLU A 241 -6.29 -12.55 -2.46
CA GLU A 241 -7.03 -13.46 -3.34
C GLU A 241 -8.52 -13.51 -3.01
N LYS A 242 -8.95 -12.94 -1.89
CA LYS A 242 -10.32 -13.02 -1.39
C LYS A 242 -11.09 -11.75 -1.75
N LYS A 243 -11.77 -11.79 -2.89
CA LYS A 243 -12.60 -10.66 -3.34
C LYS A 243 -13.82 -10.46 -2.39
N PRO A 244 -14.11 -9.22 -1.98
CA PRO A 244 -15.30 -8.94 -1.17
C PRO A 244 -16.60 -9.31 -1.88
N ALA A 245 -16.74 -8.96 -3.17
CA ALA A 245 -17.95 -9.24 -3.94
C ALA A 245 -18.27 -10.75 -3.98
N ASP A 246 -17.27 -11.59 -4.23
CA ASP A 246 -17.42 -13.06 -4.23
C ASP A 246 -17.86 -13.57 -2.86
N PHE A 247 -17.23 -13.07 -1.78
CA PHE A 247 -17.56 -13.47 -0.42
C PHE A 247 -18.98 -13.07 -0.05
N ILE A 248 -19.37 -11.81 -0.29
CA ILE A 248 -20.69 -11.31 0.06
C ILE A 248 -21.78 -12.07 -0.70
N ALA A 249 -21.60 -12.29 -2.01
CA ALA A 249 -22.56 -13.05 -2.82
C ALA A 249 -22.76 -14.48 -2.31
N GLN A 250 -21.69 -15.13 -1.83
CA GLN A 250 -21.73 -16.52 -1.35
C GLN A 250 -22.14 -16.67 0.12
N ASN A 251 -22.20 -15.57 0.89
CA ASN A 251 -22.38 -15.60 2.34
C ASN A 251 -23.49 -14.64 2.81
N ARG A 252 -24.48 -14.33 1.96
CA ARG A 252 -25.60 -13.43 2.31
C ARG A 252 -26.30 -13.85 3.60
N ASP A 253 -26.64 -15.13 3.75
CA ASP A 253 -27.31 -15.66 4.96
C ASP A 253 -26.49 -15.48 6.24
N ARG A 254 -25.15 -15.58 6.14
CA ARG A 254 -24.24 -15.31 7.25
C ARG A 254 -24.24 -13.83 7.58
N LEU A 255 -24.19 -12.98 6.55
CA LEU A 255 -24.09 -11.53 6.73
C LEU A 255 -25.38 -10.92 7.28
N SER A 256 -26.56 -11.39 6.84
CA SER A 256 -27.86 -10.90 7.31
C SER A 256 -28.15 -11.23 8.77
N GLN A 257 -27.41 -12.17 9.36
CA GLN A 257 -27.47 -12.47 10.79
C GLN A 257 -26.65 -11.50 11.65
N LEU A 258 -25.80 -10.67 11.05
CA LEU A 258 -24.97 -9.72 11.79
C LEU A 258 -25.74 -8.45 12.13
N PRO A 259 -25.57 -7.92 13.36
CA PRO A 259 -26.19 -6.65 13.74
C PRO A 259 -25.85 -5.52 12.77
N GLY A 260 -26.89 -4.82 12.28
CA GLY A 260 -26.76 -3.66 11.39
C GLY A 260 -26.59 -3.98 9.91
N LEU A 261 -26.59 -5.26 9.49
CA LEU A 261 -26.47 -5.66 8.08
C LEU A 261 -27.83 -6.09 7.52
N THR A 262 -28.65 -5.10 7.15
CA THR A 262 -29.86 -5.31 6.36
C THR A 262 -29.52 -5.83 4.95
N ASP A 263 -30.50 -6.42 4.26
CA ASP A 263 -30.31 -6.87 2.88
C ASP A 263 -29.88 -5.72 1.96
N SER A 264 -30.42 -4.51 2.16
CA SER A 264 -30.01 -3.33 1.39
C SER A 264 -28.60 -2.86 1.73
N ALA A 265 -28.17 -2.95 2.99
CA ALA A 265 -26.77 -2.69 3.38
C ALA A 265 -25.82 -3.68 2.71
N ILE A 266 -26.20 -4.96 2.65
CA ILE A 266 -25.43 -5.99 1.96
C ILE A 266 -25.35 -5.70 0.45
N ASN A 267 -26.46 -5.30 -0.19
CA ASN A 267 -26.48 -4.93 -1.61
C ASN A 267 -25.53 -3.76 -1.89
N VAL A 268 -25.58 -2.70 -1.06
CA VAL A 268 -24.67 -1.56 -1.16
C VAL A 268 -23.22 -1.99 -0.98
N MET A 269 -22.91 -2.88 -0.02
CA MET A 269 -21.54 -3.36 0.19
C MET A 269 -21.01 -4.13 -1.03
N ILE A 270 -21.82 -4.94 -1.71
CA ILE A 270 -21.39 -5.62 -2.94
C ILE A 270 -20.93 -4.59 -3.98
N ALA A 271 -21.74 -3.56 -4.19
CA ALA A 271 -21.48 -2.55 -5.22
C ALA A 271 -20.27 -1.67 -4.92
N VAL A 272 -20.08 -1.30 -3.65
CA VAL A 272 -18.92 -0.49 -3.24
C VAL A 272 -17.66 -1.33 -3.23
N ALA A 273 -17.71 -2.58 -2.79
CA ALA A 273 -16.51 -3.36 -2.57
C ALA A 273 -15.84 -3.89 -3.87
N GLU A 274 -16.51 -3.86 -5.03
CA GLU A 274 -15.84 -4.13 -6.32
C GLU A 274 -14.81 -3.04 -6.68
N ASN A 275 -14.97 -1.83 -6.12
CA ASN A 275 -14.00 -0.74 -6.27
C ASN A 275 -12.82 -0.82 -5.28
N GLU A 276 -12.79 -1.82 -4.42
CA GLU A 276 -11.92 -1.88 -3.24
C GLU A 276 -10.93 -3.05 -3.28
N GLY A 277 -10.09 -3.16 -2.24
CA GLY A 277 -9.09 -4.22 -2.12
C GLY A 277 -9.67 -5.59 -1.77
N ASN A 278 -8.83 -6.63 -1.86
CA ASN A 278 -9.21 -7.96 -1.37
C ASN A 278 -9.18 -8.03 0.17
N MET A 279 -9.99 -8.91 0.73
CA MET A 279 -10.18 -9.05 2.19
C MET A 279 -8.97 -9.65 2.92
N ASP A 280 -8.04 -10.25 2.21
CA ASP A 280 -6.75 -10.78 2.72
C ASP A 280 -5.54 -9.97 2.25
N SER A 281 -5.77 -8.80 1.64
CA SER A 281 -4.70 -7.93 1.19
C SER A 281 -3.97 -7.26 2.36
N ILE A 282 -2.68 -6.97 2.15
CA ILE A 282 -1.83 -6.25 3.10
C ILE A 282 -0.94 -5.25 2.36
N ASN A 283 -0.61 -4.17 3.04
CA ASN A 283 0.48 -3.28 2.67
C ASN A 283 1.19 -2.80 3.94
N THR A 284 2.53 -2.88 3.96
CA THR A 284 3.36 -2.49 5.10
C THR A 284 4.51 -1.58 4.72
N TRP A 285 4.44 -0.85 3.60
CA TRP A 285 5.58 -0.06 3.11
C TRP A 285 5.41 1.46 3.24
N ASP A 286 4.19 1.97 3.35
CA ASP A 286 3.90 3.42 3.38
C ASP A 286 3.87 4.02 4.81
N ASN A 287 3.50 5.30 4.92
CA ASN A 287 3.46 6.05 6.19
C ASN A 287 2.35 5.61 7.16
N SER A 288 1.46 4.70 6.75
CA SER A 288 0.48 4.07 7.62
C SER A 288 1.01 2.84 8.34
N PHE A 289 2.27 2.42 8.05
CA PHE A 289 3.00 1.29 8.63
C PHE A 289 2.42 -0.09 8.31
N MET A 290 1.11 -0.28 8.45
CA MET A 290 0.38 -1.47 8.04
C MET A 290 -1.07 -1.10 7.70
N THR A 291 -1.54 -1.61 6.58
CA THR A 291 -2.95 -1.60 6.17
C THR A 291 -3.41 -3.01 5.83
N PHE A 292 -4.66 -3.34 6.16
CA PHE A 292 -5.21 -4.68 5.98
C PHE A 292 -6.61 -4.65 5.37
N GLY A 293 -6.91 -5.63 4.53
CA GLY A 293 -8.29 -5.99 4.19
C GLY A 293 -8.96 -5.06 3.18
N MET A 294 -10.28 -5.24 3.05
CA MET A 294 -11.03 -4.73 1.89
C MET A 294 -10.92 -3.22 1.69
N PHE A 295 -10.94 -2.40 2.74
CA PHE A 295 -10.79 -0.94 2.64
C PHE A 295 -9.41 -0.45 3.09
N GLN A 296 -8.40 -1.34 3.13
CA GLN A 296 -7.05 -1.01 3.59
C GLN A 296 -7.04 -0.34 4.97
N TRP A 297 -7.71 -0.95 5.94
CA TRP A 297 -7.82 -0.43 7.31
C TRP A 297 -6.41 -0.20 7.88
N THR A 298 -6.11 1.04 8.27
CA THR A 298 -4.76 1.45 8.65
C THR A 298 -4.52 1.32 10.15
N ILE A 299 -3.25 1.17 10.58
CA ILE A 299 -2.89 1.36 12.00
C ILE A 299 -2.62 2.83 12.39
N GLY A 300 -2.89 3.76 11.48
CA GLY A 300 -2.74 5.20 11.66
C GLY A 300 -1.36 5.72 11.30
N ALA A 301 -1.31 6.86 10.59
CA ALA A 301 -0.07 7.54 10.23
C ALA A 301 0.51 8.35 11.39
N GLY A 302 1.84 8.52 11.41
CA GLY A 302 2.55 9.21 12.49
C GLY A 302 2.16 8.66 13.85
N GLU A 303 1.76 9.54 14.77
CA GLU A 303 1.29 9.18 16.12
C GLU A 303 -0.23 9.02 16.24
N GLY A 304 -0.96 9.18 15.12
CA GLY A 304 -2.42 9.11 15.09
C GLY A 304 -2.98 7.69 15.27
N PRO A 305 -4.23 7.54 15.73
CA PRO A 305 -4.92 6.25 15.77
C PRO A 305 -5.29 5.76 14.37
N GLY A 306 -5.60 4.46 14.24
CA GLY A 306 -5.98 3.82 12.98
C GLY A 306 -7.32 3.10 13.03
N GLU A 307 -7.90 2.81 11.86
CA GLU A 307 -9.17 2.08 11.73
C GLU A 307 -9.00 0.55 11.96
N LEU A 308 -7.79 0.01 11.74
CA LEU A 308 -7.53 -1.42 11.92
C LEU A 308 -7.70 -1.90 13.37
N PRO A 309 -7.26 -1.16 14.41
CA PRO A 309 -7.65 -1.46 15.79
C PRO A 309 -9.16 -1.53 16.03
N ALA A 310 -9.97 -0.67 15.41
CA ALA A 310 -11.43 -0.71 15.55
C ALA A 310 -12.06 -1.94 14.88
N LEU A 311 -11.55 -2.36 13.71
CA LEU A 311 -11.90 -3.65 13.13
C LEU A 311 -11.55 -4.80 14.08
N LEU A 312 -10.35 -4.79 14.66
CA LEU A 312 -9.90 -5.83 15.59
C LEU A 312 -10.71 -5.84 16.88
N LYS A 313 -11.20 -4.69 17.34
CA LYS A 313 -12.18 -4.61 18.43
C LYS A 313 -13.47 -5.34 18.09
N LYS A 314 -14.03 -5.10 16.90
CA LYS A 314 -15.24 -5.80 16.45
C LYS A 314 -15.01 -7.31 16.39
N ILE A 315 -13.85 -7.75 15.89
CA ILE A 315 -13.47 -9.16 15.90
C ILE A 315 -13.37 -9.70 17.33
N LYS A 316 -12.67 -9.00 18.24
CA LYS A 316 -12.50 -9.42 19.63
C LYS A 316 -13.82 -9.55 20.39
N ASP A 317 -14.74 -8.61 20.17
CA ASP A 317 -16.03 -8.58 20.85
C ASP A 317 -16.96 -9.72 20.40
N HIS A 318 -16.88 -10.14 19.12
CA HIS A 318 -17.80 -11.14 18.54
C HIS A 318 -17.18 -12.54 18.37
N HIS A 319 -15.87 -12.60 18.16
CA HIS A 319 -15.08 -13.80 17.91
C HIS A 319 -13.76 -13.76 18.72
N PRO A 320 -13.83 -13.77 20.06
CA PRO A 320 -12.64 -13.64 20.92
C PRO A 320 -11.64 -14.77 20.71
N ASP A 321 -12.11 -15.96 20.32
CA ASP A 321 -11.30 -17.12 19.96
C ASP A 321 -10.49 -16.88 18.67
N LEU A 322 -11.11 -16.29 17.64
CA LEU A 322 -10.39 -15.94 16.41
C LEU A 322 -9.42 -14.77 16.63
N PHE A 323 -9.81 -13.80 17.46
CA PHE A 323 -8.89 -12.73 17.86
C PHE A 323 -7.65 -13.29 18.54
N GLU A 324 -7.86 -14.17 19.53
CA GLU A 324 -6.75 -14.80 20.24
C GLU A 324 -5.89 -15.62 19.29
N LYS A 325 -6.51 -16.44 18.43
CA LYS A 325 -5.81 -17.28 17.45
C LYS A 325 -4.90 -16.50 16.51
N TYR A 326 -5.39 -15.40 15.92
CA TYR A 326 -4.65 -14.69 14.87
C TYR A 326 -3.83 -13.50 15.37
N TYR A 327 -4.10 -12.97 16.56
CA TYR A 327 -3.49 -11.73 17.05
C TYR A 327 -3.03 -11.85 18.50
N GLY A 328 -3.93 -12.23 19.42
CA GLY A 328 -3.67 -12.25 20.87
C GLY A 328 -2.52 -13.18 21.27
N ALA A 329 -2.48 -14.39 20.70
CA ALA A 329 -1.42 -15.38 20.94
C ALA A 329 -0.03 -14.92 20.47
N HIS A 330 0.02 -13.89 19.62
CA HIS A 330 1.26 -13.25 19.15
C HIS A 330 1.60 -11.98 19.96
N GLY A 331 0.85 -11.72 21.03
CA GLY A 331 1.03 -10.57 21.92
C GLY A 331 0.38 -9.28 21.43
N LEU A 332 -0.35 -9.29 20.31
CA LEU A 332 -1.05 -8.10 19.82
C LEU A 332 -2.38 -7.94 20.55
N ASP A 333 -2.63 -6.74 21.09
CA ASP A 333 -3.93 -6.38 21.64
C ASP A 333 -4.33 -4.96 21.24
N ILE A 334 -5.57 -4.55 21.51
CA ILE A 334 -6.12 -3.22 21.28
C ILE A 334 -6.12 -2.38 22.57
N VAL A 335 -5.94 -1.06 22.44
CA VAL A 335 -6.04 -0.10 23.54
C VAL A 335 -6.59 1.23 23.04
N ASP A 336 -7.28 1.97 23.89
CA ASP A 336 -7.87 3.28 23.57
C ASP A 336 -8.65 3.27 22.23
N THR A 337 -9.43 2.22 22.03
CA THR A 337 -10.08 1.92 20.75
C THR A 337 -11.59 2.15 20.86
N GLY A 338 -12.09 3.08 20.07
CA GLY A 338 -13.53 3.31 19.88
C GLY A 338 -14.06 2.59 18.64
N GLU A 339 -15.23 3.03 18.16
CA GLU A 339 -15.91 2.44 17.01
C GLU A 339 -15.20 2.68 15.67
N VAL A 340 -14.45 3.79 15.56
CA VAL A 340 -13.85 4.24 14.29
C VAL A 340 -12.35 4.01 14.27
N SER A 341 -11.67 4.25 15.39
CA SER A 341 -10.22 4.14 15.45
C SER A 341 -9.70 3.84 16.85
N GLY A 342 -8.45 3.42 16.91
CA GLY A 342 -7.76 3.13 18.16
C GLY A 342 -6.27 2.90 17.97
N TYR A 343 -5.67 2.26 18.97
CA TYR A 343 -4.25 1.90 18.99
C TYR A 343 -4.07 0.42 19.27
N PHE A 344 -2.93 -0.12 18.87
CA PHE A 344 -2.48 -1.44 19.30
C PHE A 344 -1.55 -1.37 20.50
N THR A 345 -1.49 -2.49 21.22
CA THR A 345 -0.37 -2.85 22.09
C THR A 345 0.32 -4.08 21.53
N LEU A 346 1.62 -4.19 21.76
CA LEU A 346 2.38 -5.41 21.53
C LEU A 346 3.06 -5.80 22.83
N ASN A 347 2.74 -6.99 23.35
CA ASN A 347 3.21 -7.47 24.65
C ASN A 347 2.96 -6.45 25.79
N GLY A 348 1.78 -5.81 25.77
CA GLY A 348 1.39 -4.78 26.72
C GLY A 348 1.97 -3.38 26.48
N LYS A 349 2.92 -3.21 25.53
CA LYS A 349 3.43 -1.89 25.16
C LYS A 349 2.52 -1.25 24.10
N LYS A 350 1.92 -0.09 24.42
CA LYS A 350 1.16 0.70 23.44
C LYS A 350 2.06 1.18 22.29
N LEU A 351 1.57 1.04 21.06
CA LEU A 351 2.29 1.45 19.85
C LEU A 351 1.81 2.83 19.40
N VAL A 352 2.61 3.87 19.66
CA VAL A 352 2.24 5.27 19.33
C VAL A 352 3.23 5.86 18.35
N THR A 353 4.52 5.83 18.69
CA THR A 353 5.55 6.48 17.88
C THR A 353 5.78 5.72 16.58
N GLN A 354 6.42 6.37 15.60
CA GLN A 354 6.80 5.71 14.35
C GLN A 354 7.64 4.46 14.60
N ALA A 355 8.59 4.52 15.54
CA ALA A 355 9.43 3.38 15.90
C ALA A 355 8.64 2.23 16.52
N ASP A 356 7.60 2.52 17.30
CA ASP A 356 6.74 1.48 17.86
C ASP A 356 5.93 0.77 16.76
N LYS A 357 5.39 1.55 15.81
CA LYS A 357 4.57 1.04 14.72
C LYS A 357 5.37 0.31 13.65
N ASP A 358 6.65 0.66 13.46
CA ASP A 358 7.52 0.04 12.47
C ASP A 358 7.71 -1.47 12.68
N ILE A 359 7.55 -1.93 13.94
CA ILE A 359 7.57 -3.35 14.29
C ILE A 359 6.50 -4.13 13.51
N LEU A 360 5.34 -3.52 13.22
CA LEU A 360 4.25 -4.15 12.48
C LEU A 360 4.50 -4.25 10.97
N ARG A 361 5.63 -3.72 10.46
CA ARG A 361 6.12 -4.04 9.11
C ARG A 361 6.74 -5.43 9.01
N GLY A 362 6.96 -6.09 10.15
CA GLY A 362 7.50 -7.45 10.25
C GLY A 362 6.75 -8.44 9.34
N ASN A 363 7.50 -9.39 8.80
CA ASN A 363 7.00 -10.38 7.87
C ASN A 363 5.90 -11.26 8.50
N GLU A 364 6.03 -11.53 9.80
CA GLU A 364 5.07 -12.28 10.60
C GLU A 364 3.70 -11.60 10.66
N TRP A 365 3.64 -10.27 10.81
CA TRP A 365 2.37 -9.54 10.85
C TRP A 365 1.68 -9.55 9.49
N SER A 366 2.46 -9.37 8.42
CA SER A 366 1.93 -9.49 7.05
C SER A 366 1.32 -10.88 6.82
N PHE A 367 1.97 -11.93 7.32
CA PHE A 367 1.46 -13.29 7.26
C PHE A 367 0.21 -13.50 8.11
N TYR A 368 0.22 -13.14 9.39
CA TYR A 368 -0.91 -13.36 10.30
C TYR A 368 -2.18 -12.64 9.85
N PHE A 369 -2.06 -11.37 9.46
CA PHE A 369 -3.21 -10.61 8.97
C PHE A 369 -3.72 -11.19 7.64
N SER A 370 -2.87 -11.48 6.66
CA SER A 370 -3.33 -12.09 5.40
C SER A 370 -3.91 -13.49 5.58
N VAL A 371 -3.42 -14.30 6.53
CA VAL A 371 -4.03 -15.60 6.87
C VAL A 371 -5.40 -15.38 7.51
N SER A 372 -5.52 -14.43 8.46
CA SER A 372 -6.79 -14.11 9.11
C SER A 372 -7.85 -13.62 8.13
N GLY A 373 -7.47 -12.84 7.11
CA GLY A 373 -8.37 -12.36 6.06
C GLY A 373 -8.94 -13.45 5.14
N ARG A 374 -8.52 -14.71 5.31
CA ARG A 374 -9.10 -15.88 4.63
C ARG A 374 -10.16 -16.58 5.46
N ASP A 375 -10.23 -16.30 6.75
CA ASP A 375 -11.24 -16.82 7.66
C ASP A 375 -12.61 -16.19 7.32
N PRO A 376 -13.68 -16.98 7.17
CA PRO A 376 -14.99 -16.45 6.79
C PRO A 376 -15.57 -15.49 7.84
N ASP A 377 -15.32 -15.68 9.13
CA ASP A 377 -15.93 -14.85 10.17
C ASP A 377 -15.16 -13.53 10.35
N ILE A 378 -13.83 -13.54 10.15
CA ILE A 378 -13.03 -12.31 10.01
C ILE A 378 -13.46 -11.50 8.78
N ARG A 379 -13.73 -12.17 7.66
CA ARG A 379 -14.26 -11.51 6.46
C ARG A 379 -15.64 -10.91 6.69
N ALA A 380 -16.51 -11.61 7.39
CA ALA A 380 -17.82 -11.11 7.80
C ALA A 380 -17.71 -9.87 8.72
N ALA A 381 -16.75 -9.88 9.66
CA ALA A 381 -16.46 -8.72 10.50
C ALA A 381 -15.96 -7.51 9.68
N GLN A 382 -15.17 -7.72 8.62
CA GLN A 382 -14.77 -6.64 7.71
C GLN A 382 -15.97 -6.00 7.00
N VAL A 383 -16.92 -6.80 6.51
CA VAL A 383 -18.16 -6.28 5.88
C VAL A 383 -18.99 -5.51 6.90
N SER A 384 -19.17 -6.05 8.11
CA SER A 384 -19.87 -5.35 9.19
C SER A 384 -19.19 -4.03 9.57
N HIS A 385 -17.87 -4.00 9.63
CA HIS A 385 -17.11 -2.79 9.90
C HIS A 385 -17.25 -1.76 8.78
N ALA A 386 -17.23 -2.19 7.51
CA ALA A 386 -17.48 -1.33 6.36
C ALA A 386 -18.85 -0.65 6.42
N VAL A 387 -19.92 -1.39 6.73
CA VAL A 387 -21.27 -0.82 6.91
C VAL A 387 -21.31 0.16 8.08
N SER A 388 -20.64 -0.15 9.19
CA SER A 388 -20.62 0.73 10.37
C SER A 388 -20.03 2.13 10.10
N ARG A 389 -19.28 2.29 9.00
CA ARG A 389 -18.79 3.59 8.53
C ARG A 389 -19.92 4.55 8.18
N LEU A 390 -21.08 4.08 7.72
CA LEU A 390 -22.26 4.94 7.53
C LEU A 390 -22.66 5.64 8.82
N GLY A 391 -22.50 4.97 9.96
CA GLY A 391 -22.74 5.52 11.29
C GLY A 391 -21.86 6.73 11.63
N THR A 392 -20.77 6.99 10.91
CA THR A 392 -19.90 8.15 11.17
C THR A 392 -20.36 9.42 10.47
N PHE A 393 -21.25 9.34 9.47
CA PHE A 393 -21.64 10.50 8.67
C PHE A 393 -23.10 10.52 8.20
N TYR A 394 -23.69 9.37 7.86
CA TYR A 394 -24.96 9.30 7.13
C TYR A 394 -26.14 9.94 7.90
N GLN A 395 -26.23 9.64 9.21
CA GLN A 395 -27.26 10.17 10.12
C GLN A 395 -26.70 11.19 11.13
N LYS A 396 -25.49 11.72 10.91
CA LYS A 396 -24.85 12.63 11.88
C LYS A 396 -25.19 14.08 11.59
N LYS A 397 -25.77 14.77 12.57
CA LYS A 397 -26.06 16.22 12.51
C LYS A 397 -24.82 17.08 12.20
N SER A 398 -23.63 16.67 12.67
CA SER A 398 -22.37 17.36 12.34
C SER A 398 -22.04 17.33 10.84
N GLN A 399 -22.57 16.34 10.12
CA GLN A 399 -22.41 16.16 8.67
C GLN A 399 -23.62 16.67 7.87
N ALA A 400 -24.58 17.34 8.53
CA ALA A 400 -25.76 17.87 7.85
C ALA A 400 -25.37 18.79 6.69
N VAL A 401 -26.06 18.62 5.56
CA VAL A 401 -25.89 19.36 4.30
C VAL A 401 -27.04 20.35 4.23
N LYS A 402 -26.72 21.65 4.30
CA LYS A 402 -27.72 22.74 4.26
C LYS A 402 -28.90 22.56 5.23
N GLY A 403 -28.64 21.98 6.40
CA GLY A 403 -29.63 21.76 7.45
C GLY A 403 -30.35 20.41 7.42
N SER A 404 -30.17 19.60 6.38
CA SER A 404 -30.73 18.25 6.27
C SER A 404 -29.67 17.18 6.56
N LEU A 405 -30.07 16.03 7.12
CA LEU A 405 -29.14 14.90 7.24
C LEU A 405 -28.85 14.33 5.85
N ILE A 406 -27.69 13.70 5.68
CA ILE A 406 -27.38 13.01 4.42
C ILE A 406 -28.40 11.88 4.17
N SER A 407 -28.85 11.21 5.24
CA SER A 407 -29.92 10.23 5.21
C SER A 407 -31.29 10.76 4.83
N ASP A 408 -31.52 12.08 4.86
CA ASP A 408 -32.77 12.66 4.36
C ASP A 408 -32.66 12.96 2.86
N LEU A 409 -31.45 13.30 2.39
CA LEU A 409 -31.19 13.69 1.00
C LEU A 409 -31.06 12.48 0.06
N VAL A 410 -30.32 11.46 0.49
CA VAL A 410 -29.94 10.30 -0.32
C VAL A 410 -30.35 9.03 0.40
N THR A 411 -31.33 8.31 -0.15
CA THR A 411 -31.99 7.17 0.49
C THR A 411 -32.14 5.95 -0.43
N SER A 412 -31.67 6.06 -1.67
CA SER A 412 -31.56 4.93 -2.58
C SER A 412 -30.28 4.12 -2.31
N GLU A 413 -30.31 2.81 -2.55
CA GLU A 413 -29.11 1.97 -2.44
C GLU A 413 -28.00 2.47 -3.37
N TYR A 414 -28.35 2.87 -4.59
CA TYR A 414 -27.41 3.44 -5.57
C TYR A 414 -26.75 4.73 -5.05
N GLY A 415 -27.55 5.69 -4.59
CA GLY A 415 -27.03 6.94 -4.05
C GLY A 415 -26.17 6.71 -2.80
N VAL A 416 -26.61 5.82 -1.89
CA VAL A 416 -25.86 5.49 -0.67
C VAL A 416 -24.53 4.80 -0.99
N GLY A 417 -24.49 3.91 -1.99
CA GLY A 417 -23.25 3.31 -2.46
C GLY A 417 -22.25 4.36 -2.98
N LEU A 418 -22.72 5.33 -3.75
CA LEU A 418 -21.87 6.39 -4.29
C LEU A 418 -21.30 7.34 -3.23
N ILE A 419 -22.10 7.70 -2.21
CA ILE A 419 -21.61 8.54 -1.11
C ILE A 419 -20.65 7.77 -0.21
N LEU A 420 -20.86 6.46 0.00
CA LEU A 420 -19.95 5.63 0.80
C LEU A 420 -18.63 5.42 0.07
N ASP A 421 -18.66 5.14 -1.24
CA ASP A 421 -17.49 5.08 -2.12
C ASP A 421 -16.65 6.36 -2.02
N ASN A 422 -17.30 7.53 -2.10
CA ASN A 422 -16.62 8.80 -1.91
C ASN A 422 -16.12 8.97 -0.48
N HIS A 423 -16.86 8.52 0.53
CA HIS A 423 -16.44 8.62 1.93
C HIS A 423 -15.21 7.76 2.22
N VAL A 424 -15.09 6.58 1.63
CA VAL A 424 -13.90 5.72 1.74
C VAL A 424 -12.68 6.42 1.12
N ASN A 425 -12.83 7.04 -0.05
CA ASN A 425 -11.71 7.68 -0.75
C ASN A 425 -11.35 9.09 -0.22
N ARG A 426 -12.35 9.91 0.11
CA ARG A 426 -12.27 11.31 0.54
C ARG A 426 -13.39 11.66 1.54
N PRO A 427 -13.28 11.23 2.81
CA PRO A 427 -14.35 11.43 3.82
C PRO A 427 -14.82 12.88 3.92
N GLY A 428 -13.88 13.82 3.96
CA GLY A 428 -14.18 15.25 4.12
C GLY A 428 -14.84 15.92 2.91
N TYR A 429 -14.94 15.24 1.76
CA TYR A 429 -15.48 15.84 0.53
C TYR A 429 -16.97 15.57 0.35
N VAL A 430 -17.53 14.52 0.99
CA VAL A 430 -18.93 14.09 0.79
C VAL A 430 -19.91 15.24 1.03
N LYS A 431 -19.84 15.85 2.22
CA LYS A 431 -20.71 16.99 2.59
C LYS A 431 -20.60 18.13 1.59
N LYS A 432 -19.39 18.50 1.21
CA LYS A 432 -19.14 19.65 0.34
C LYS A 432 -19.60 19.42 -1.10
N CYS A 433 -19.41 18.21 -1.61
CA CYS A 433 -19.92 17.83 -2.92
C CYS A 433 -21.45 17.82 -2.94
N LEU A 434 -22.11 17.34 -1.88
CA LEU A 434 -23.57 17.40 -1.75
C LEU A 434 -24.09 18.85 -1.64
N GLU A 435 -23.42 19.71 -0.86
CA GLU A 435 -23.76 21.14 -0.77
C GLU A 435 -23.74 21.80 -2.15
N ALA A 436 -22.66 21.59 -2.91
CA ALA A 436 -22.51 22.11 -4.26
C ALA A 436 -23.53 21.50 -5.24
N ALA A 437 -23.87 20.22 -5.11
CA ALA A 437 -24.89 19.58 -5.96
C ALA A 437 -26.28 20.16 -5.71
N MET A 438 -26.61 20.45 -4.44
CA MET A 438 -27.84 21.17 -4.10
C MET A 438 -27.84 22.61 -4.61
N ASP A 439 -26.68 23.30 -4.64
CA ASP A 439 -26.57 24.63 -5.25
C ASP A 439 -26.82 24.58 -6.77
N GLU A 440 -26.22 23.62 -7.47
CA GLU A 440 -26.36 23.47 -8.92
C GLU A 440 -27.79 23.10 -9.34
N THR A 441 -28.45 22.23 -8.57
CA THR A 441 -29.80 21.74 -8.88
C THR A 441 -30.92 22.63 -8.36
N GLY A 442 -30.64 23.51 -7.39
CA GLY A 442 -31.65 24.30 -6.69
C GLY A 442 -32.56 23.49 -5.76
N LEU A 443 -32.25 22.21 -5.52
CA LEU A 443 -33.04 21.34 -4.65
C LEU A 443 -32.90 21.74 -3.17
N SER A 444 -34.02 21.69 -2.45
CA SER A 444 -34.11 21.93 -1.01
C SER A 444 -35.33 21.18 -0.44
N GLY A 445 -35.42 21.06 0.89
CA GLY A 445 -36.57 20.44 1.57
C GLY A 445 -36.83 18.98 1.15
N PRO A 446 -36.01 18.01 1.61
CA PRO A 446 -36.08 16.63 1.13
C PRO A 446 -37.29 15.82 1.58
N GLU A 447 -38.15 16.37 2.44
CA GLU A 447 -39.24 15.64 3.09
C GLU A 447 -40.24 15.05 2.08
N ASN A 448 -40.42 15.72 0.94
CA ASN A 448 -41.36 15.31 -0.12
C ASN A 448 -40.66 15.01 -1.45
N TRP A 449 -39.36 14.73 -1.43
CA TRP A 449 -38.64 14.42 -2.66
C TRP A 449 -39.16 13.14 -3.31
N THR A 450 -39.23 13.15 -4.64
CA THR A 450 -39.45 11.96 -5.46
C THR A 450 -38.11 11.28 -5.80
N THR A 451 -38.19 10.05 -6.33
CA THR A 451 -37.03 9.36 -6.92
C THR A 451 -36.30 10.22 -7.95
N ASP A 452 -37.01 10.97 -8.79
CA ASP A 452 -36.38 11.81 -9.82
C ASP A 452 -35.61 13.00 -9.24
N GLN A 453 -36.06 13.54 -8.11
CA GLN A 453 -35.32 14.61 -7.43
C GLN A 453 -34.04 14.08 -6.79
N GLU A 454 -34.08 12.90 -6.17
CA GLU A 454 -32.87 12.26 -5.66
C GLU A 454 -31.89 11.92 -6.81
N ARG A 455 -32.37 11.35 -7.94
CA ARG A 455 -31.53 11.13 -9.12
C ARG A 455 -30.87 12.41 -9.61
N THR A 456 -31.64 13.49 -9.72
CA THR A 456 -31.13 14.79 -10.16
C THR A 456 -29.98 15.28 -9.25
N LEU A 457 -30.13 15.12 -7.92
CA LEU A 457 -29.07 15.43 -6.97
C LEU A 457 -27.84 14.53 -7.19
N VAL A 458 -28.04 13.20 -7.30
CA VAL A 458 -26.96 12.22 -7.46
C VAL A 458 -26.18 12.45 -8.75
N GLU A 459 -26.86 12.78 -9.86
CA GLU A 459 -26.21 13.08 -11.14
C GLU A 459 -25.32 14.33 -11.08
N SER A 460 -25.78 15.40 -10.43
CA SER A 460 -24.95 16.60 -10.18
C SER A 460 -23.79 16.28 -9.23
N TYR A 461 -24.06 15.54 -8.16
CA TYR A 461 -23.04 15.09 -7.21
C TYR A 461 -21.90 14.30 -7.88
N LEU A 462 -22.22 13.41 -8.82
CA LEU A 462 -21.23 12.64 -9.58
C LEU A 462 -20.30 13.54 -10.42
N LYS A 463 -20.85 14.57 -11.10
CA LYS A 463 -20.04 15.52 -11.87
C LYS A 463 -19.13 16.34 -10.97
N ILE A 464 -19.63 16.76 -9.80
CA ILE A 464 -18.87 17.56 -8.84
C ILE A 464 -17.73 16.74 -8.23
N ARG A 465 -18.00 15.53 -7.73
CA ARG A 465 -16.99 14.72 -7.03
C ARG A 465 -15.79 14.36 -7.91
N GLU A 466 -15.98 14.30 -9.23
CA GLU A 466 -14.89 14.05 -10.20
C GLU A 466 -13.80 15.12 -10.18
N THR A 467 -14.15 16.36 -9.83
CA THR A 467 -13.24 17.52 -9.90
C THR A 467 -13.11 18.28 -8.59
N TYR A 468 -13.83 17.88 -7.54
CA TYR A 468 -13.89 18.61 -6.29
C TYR A 468 -12.57 18.54 -5.50
N GLY A 469 -12.09 19.71 -5.10
CA GLY A 469 -10.93 19.87 -4.22
C GLY A 469 -9.58 19.84 -4.95
N LYS A 470 -8.50 20.12 -4.21
CA LYS A 470 -7.13 20.13 -4.75
C LYS A 470 -6.70 18.73 -5.24
N TYR A 471 -7.17 17.69 -4.55
CA TYR A 471 -6.89 16.29 -4.88
C TYR A 471 -8.23 15.57 -5.04
N PRO A 472 -8.82 15.61 -6.25
CA PRO A 472 -10.09 14.94 -6.52
C PRO A 472 -10.05 13.45 -6.17
N MET A 473 -11.24 12.87 -6.09
CA MET A 473 -11.39 11.43 -5.87
C MET A 473 -10.74 10.65 -7.01
N THR A 474 -9.88 9.69 -6.68
CA THR A 474 -9.18 8.87 -7.66
C THR A 474 -10.17 8.07 -8.50
N ASP A 475 -10.05 8.12 -9.82
CA ASP A 475 -10.88 7.36 -10.77
C ASP A 475 -12.40 7.52 -10.55
N ALA A 476 -12.86 8.67 -10.04
CA ALA A 476 -14.24 8.90 -9.60
C ALA A 476 -15.33 8.46 -10.60
N LYS A 477 -15.13 8.75 -11.90
CA LYS A 477 -16.04 8.34 -12.98
C LYS A 477 -16.07 6.82 -13.19
N LYS A 478 -14.89 6.19 -13.21
CA LYS A 478 -14.77 4.73 -13.36
C LYS A 478 -15.41 4.02 -12.16
N ARG A 479 -15.18 4.52 -10.95
CA ARG A 479 -15.76 3.98 -9.70
C ARG A 479 -17.29 4.10 -9.70
N ALA A 480 -17.82 5.23 -10.15
CA ALA A 480 -19.28 5.40 -10.35
C ALA A 480 -19.83 4.37 -11.35
N GLY A 481 -19.11 4.14 -12.45
CA GLY A 481 -19.48 3.14 -13.46
C GLY A 481 -19.56 1.71 -12.89
N VAL A 482 -18.66 1.35 -11.97
CA VAL A 482 -18.73 0.06 -11.25
C VAL A 482 -19.98 -0.03 -10.39
N THR A 483 -20.31 1.00 -9.60
CA THR A 483 -21.55 1.00 -8.81
C THR A 483 -22.78 0.95 -9.74
N LYS A 484 -22.77 1.69 -10.86
CA LYS A 484 -23.86 1.70 -11.83
C LYS A 484 -24.10 0.34 -12.49
N LYS A 485 -23.06 -0.46 -12.74
CA LYS A 485 -23.22 -1.84 -13.23
C LYS A 485 -24.18 -2.65 -12.34
N TYR A 486 -24.06 -2.54 -11.02
CA TYR A 486 -24.95 -3.25 -10.09
C TYR A 486 -26.38 -2.72 -10.09
N LEU A 487 -26.57 -1.43 -10.37
CA LEU A 487 -27.91 -0.87 -10.61
C LEU A 487 -28.51 -1.45 -11.89
N ASP A 488 -27.73 -1.48 -12.98
CA ASP A 488 -28.17 -1.99 -14.28
C ASP A 488 -28.45 -3.51 -14.23
N GLU A 489 -27.74 -4.26 -13.38
CA GLU A 489 -27.97 -5.68 -13.09
C GLU A 489 -29.14 -5.94 -12.12
N GLY A 490 -29.74 -4.90 -11.52
CA GLY A 490 -30.84 -5.01 -10.58
C GLY A 490 -30.44 -5.53 -9.19
N VAL A 491 -29.15 -5.44 -8.83
CA VAL A 491 -28.63 -5.84 -7.51
C VAL A 491 -28.86 -4.74 -6.46
N ILE A 492 -28.80 -3.48 -6.89
CA ILE A 492 -29.15 -2.30 -6.09
C ILE A 492 -30.22 -1.48 -6.82
N SER A 493 -31.01 -0.73 -6.07
CA SER A 493 -32.06 0.15 -6.56
C SER A 493 -31.68 1.63 -6.48
N ASP A 494 -32.12 2.41 -7.46
CA ASP A 494 -32.07 3.87 -7.43
C ASP A 494 -33.39 4.50 -6.93
N GLU A 495 -34.35 3.67 -6.52
CA GLU A 495 -35.61 4.14 -5.95
C GLU A 495 -35.38 4.79 -4.58
N ARG A 496 -36.00 5.96 -4.38
CA ARG A 496 -35.94 6.67 -3.10
C ARG A 496 -36.51 5.80 -1.98
N GLY A 497 -35.79 5.67 -0.88
CA GLY A 497 -36.16 4.85 0.27
C GLY A 497 -35.83 3.36 0.14
N SER A 498 -35.18 2.92 -0.96
CA SER A 498 -34.75 1.53 -1.11
C SER A 498 -33.64 1.11 -0.14
N PHE A 499 -32.91 2.07 0.44
CA PHE A 499 -31.88 1.78 1.44
C PHE A 499 -32.43 1.80 2.87
N GLU A 500 -32.40 0.64 3.53
CA GLU A 500 -32.72 0.50 4.95
C GLU A 500 -31.44 0.47 5.79
N TYR A 501 -31.29 1.46 6.68
CA TYR A 501 -30.17 1.54 7.61
C TYR A 501 -30.61 1.37 9.06
N VAL A 502 -30.03 0.38 9.74
CA VAL A 502 -30.20 0.17 11.19
C VAL A 502 -28.89 0.58 11.84
N GLY A 503 -28.82 1.87 12.20
CA GLY A 503 -27.60 2.54 12.67
C GLY A 503 -27.28 2.45 14.14
#